data_AF-A0A9E2GLK4-F1
#
_entry.id   AF-A0A9E2GLK4-F1
#
_cell.length_a   1.000
_cell.length_b   1.000
_cell.length_c   1.000
_cell.angle_alpha   90.00
_cell.angle_beta   90.00
_cell.angle_gamma   90.00
#
_symmetry.space_group_name_H-M   'P 1'
#
loop_
_entity.id
_entity.type
_entity.pdbx_description
1 polymer ?
#
loop_
_entity_poly.entity_id
_entity_poly.type
_entity_poly.pdbx_seq_one_letter_code
_entity_poly.pdbx_strand_id
1 'polypeptide(L)'
;MSIIQKRNLLGAAVALIMSWSAVAADLTDVTIFESCVDGRGRTLAAEADDQQPMLVRTVIEDGQPKIHYNPGVLPRLTFAARLFLYSHECARYGLGGPRRGMSAAYARLADCMGLNTLLASDMVKREDLPALQAELSFTEQEWTLLPGPPRAFDLAHCPSTGGGALRLPPDAPPSEKQISWNDCVRACADRLWACQQQNCGGTACEGCMDKYHPCKAACGPAAKRVE
;
A
#
# COMPACT_ATOMS: atom_id res chain seq x y z
N MET A 1 -6.33 75.87 30.78
CA MET A 1 -5.01 75.32 31.15
C MET A 1 -5.25 73.92 31.71
N SER A 2 -4.68 72.89 31.06
CA SER A 2 -4.15 71.61 31.59
C SER A 2 -4.85 70.91 32.78
N ILE A 3 -5.03 69.59 32.92
CA ILE A 3 -4.43 68.36 32.36
C ILE A 3 -5.05 67.17 33.18
N ILE A 4 -5.13 65.94 32.61
CA ILE A 4 -5.26 64.59 33.27
C ILE A 4 -6.58 64.25 34.00
N GLN A 5 -7.46 63.38 33.48
CA GLN A 5 -7.41 61.91 33.28
C GLN A 5 -7.48 61.07 34.57
N LYS A 6 -8.56 60.28 34.74
CA LYS A 6 -8.52 58.90 35.28
C LYS A 6 -9.82 58.14 34.98
N ARG A 7 -9.63 57.02 34.27
CA ARG A 7 -10.59 55.94 33.96
C ARG A 7 -11.12 55.30 35.24
N ASN A 8 -12.33 54.75 35.21
CA ASN A 8 -12.53 53.34 35.56
C ASN A 8 -13.95 52.81 35.26
N LEU A 9 -13.93 51.64 34.59
CA LEU A 9 -14.85 50.51 34.73
C LEU A 9 -16.29 50.66 34.21
N LEU A 10 -16.47 50.40 32.91
CA LEU A 10 -17.70 49.83 32.38
C LEU A 10 -17.39 48.43 31.86
N GLY A 11 -18.14 47.46 32.39
CA GLY A 11 -17.92 46.03 32.27
C GLY A 11 -18.02 45.50 30.84
N ALA A 12 -17.13 44.54 30.55
CA ALA A 12 -17.15 43.75 29.34
C ALA A 12 -18.16 42.61 29.48
N ALA A 13 -19.19 42.59 28.65
CA ALA A 13 -19.94 41.38 28.34
C ALA A 13 -19.52 40.92 26.95
N VAL A 14 -18.50 40.06 26.88
CA VAL A 14 -18.08 39.40 25.63
C VAL A 14 -18.91 38.13 25.50
N ALA A 15 -19.92 38.18 24.64
CA ALA A 15 -20.63 36.99 24.20
C ALA A 15 -19.67 36.14 23.35
N LEU A 16 -19.16 35.07 23.93
CA LEU A 16 -18.34 34.05 23.26
C LEU A 16 -19.28 33.22 22.37
N ILE A 17 -19.47 33.67 21.14
CA ILE A 17 -20.04 32.85 20.07
C ILE A 17 -19.01 31.75 19.80
N MET A 18 -19.25 30.56 20.35
CA MET A 18 -18.50 29.37 19.96
C MET A 18 -18.89 29.05 18.51
N SER A 19 -18.14 29.62 17.57
CA SER A 19 -18.12 29.25 16.18
C SER A 19 -17.67 27.79 16.10
N TRP A 20 -18.65 26.90 16.06
CA TRP A 20 -18.44 25.50 15.74
C TRP A 20 -18.08 25.44 14.26
N SER A 21 -16.79 25.65 13.96
CA SER A 21 -16.25 25.33 12.65
C SER A 21 -16.40 23.82 12.51
N ALA A 22 -17.43 23.39 11.77
CA ALA A 22 -17.48 22.06 11.22
C ALA A 22 -16.18 21.89 10.45
N VAL A 23 -15.28 21.07 10.99
CA VAL A 23 -14.18 20.52 10.19
C VAL A 23 -14.91 19.72 9.12
N ALA A 24 -14.99 20.27 7.91
CA ALA A 24 -15.24 19.44 6.76
C ALA A 24 -14.11 18.42 6.79
N ALA A 25 -14.43 17.20 7.20
CA ALA A 25 -13.61 16.08 6.79
C ALA A 25 -13.67 16.14 5.27
N ASP A 26 -12.61 16.67 4.65
CA ASP A 26 -12.31 16.28 3.30
C ASP A 26 -12.46 14.76 3.29
N LEU A 27 -13.30 14.26 2.39
CA LEU A 27 -13.28 12.85 2.01
C LEU A 27 -11.92 12.66 1.35
N THR A 28 -10.88 12.57 2.19
CA THR A 28 -9.51 12.33 1.82
C THR A 28 -9.51 11.01 1.11
N ASP A 29 -9.33 11.12 -0.20
CA ASP A 29 -8.55 10.22 -1.04
C ASP A 29 -8.38 8.84 -0.39
N VAL A 30 -9.21 7.89 -0.83
CA VAL A 30 -8.95 6.49 -0.52
C VAL A 30 -7.59 6.20 -1.16
N THR A 31 -6.52 6.25 -0.37
CA THR A 31 -5.17 5.89 -0.80
C THR A 31 -5.15 4.40 -1.10
N ILE A 32 -5.53 4.07 -2.33
CA ILE A 32 -5.74 2.72 -2.86
C ILE A 32 -4.42 1.92 -2.90
N PHE A 33 -3.29 2.61 -2.94
CA PHE A 33 -1.96 2.04 -3.05
C PHE A 33 -0.94 2.95 -2.37
N GLU A 34 -0.54 2.62 -1.14
CA GLU A 34 0.35 3.48 -0.33
C GLU A 34 1.84 3.19 -0.58
N SER A 35 2.17 1.95 -0.89
CA SER A 35 3.54 1.55 -1.18
C SER A 35 3.60 0.19 -1.87
N CYS A 36 4.77 -0.12 -2.41
CA CYS A 36 5.08 -1.45 -2.91
C CYS A 36 6.48 -1.87 -2.49
N VAL A 37 6.73 -3.17 -2.48
CA VAL A 37 8.07 -3.72 -2.23
C VAL A 37 8.65 -4.21 -3.56
N ASP A 38 9.79 -3.67 -3.97
CA ASP A 38 10.45 -4.11 -5.20
C ASP A 38 11.07 -5.52 -5.06
N GLY A 39 11.53 -6.08 -6.19
CA GLY A 39 12.20 -7.39 -6.21
C GLY A 39 13.51 -7.47 -5.41
N ARG A 40 13.95 -6.39 -4.75
CA ARG A 40 15.10 -6.33 -3.84
C ARG A 40 14.68 -6.10 -2.38
N GLY A 41 13.39 -6.14 -2.09
CA GLY A 41 12.86 -5.92 -0.73
C GLY A 41 12.79 -4.45 -0.32
N ARG A 42 12.99 -3.49 -1.24
CA ARG A 42 12.94 -2.07 -0.93
C ARG A 42 11.50 -1.57 -1.04
N THR A 43 11.05 -0.83 -0.05
CA THR A 43 9.75 -0.15 -0.09
C THR A 43 9.85 1.09 -0.98
N LEU A 44 8.95 1.22 -1.94
CA LEU A 44 8.72 2.44 -2.71
C LEU A 44 7.41 3.05 -2.23
N ALA A 45 7.45 4.32 -1.83
CA ALA A 45 6.24 5.09 -1.56
C ALA A 45 5.45 5.29 -2.84
N ALA A 46 4.11 5.25 -2.72
CA ALA A 46 3.21 5.56 -3.80
C ALA A 46 2.31 6.74 -3.43
N GLU A 47 2.21 7.70 -4.34
CA GLU A 47 1.53 8.97 -4.14
C GLU A 47 0.57 9.23 -5.32
N ALA A 48 -0.63 9.73 -5.01
CA ALA A 48 -1.56 10.17 -6.04
C ALA A 48 -1.06 11.47 -6.69
N ASP A 49 -1.15 11.55 -8.01
CA ASP A 49 -0.77 12.70 -8.83
C ASP A 49 -1.81 12.83 -9.94
N ASP A 50 -2.85 13.64 -9.69
CA ASP A 50 -3.95 13.87 -10.63
C ASP A 50 -3.51 14.66 -11.88
N GLN A 51 -2.32 15.27 -11.85
CA GLN A 51 -1.82 16.14 -12.91
C GLN A 51 -0.96 15.40 -13.94
N GLN A 52 -0.43 14.21 -13.61
CA GLN A 52 0.32 13.43 -14.59
C GLN A 52 -0.62 12.77 -15.63
N PRO A 53 -0.18 12.61 -16.89
CA PRO A 53 -1.01 12.01 -17.93
C PRO A 53 -1.07 10.47 -17.86
N MET A 54 -0.13 9.82 -17.18
CA MET A 54 -0.06 8.36 -17.12
C MET A 54 -0.86 7.82 -15.96
N LEU A 55 -1.36 6.59 -16.09
CA LEU A 55 -2.03 5.88 -15.01
C LEU A 55 -1.08 5.67 -13.83
N VAL A 56 0.17 5.29 -14.12
CA VAL A 56 1.21 5.07 -13.12
C VAL A 56 2.60 5.19 -13.74
N ARG A 57 3.54 5.74 -12.99
CA ARG A 57 4.96 5.79 -13.35
C ARG A 57 5.85 5.91 -12.11
N THR A 58 7.08 5.45 -12.22
CA THR A 58 8.12 5.74 -11.24
C THR A 58 8.81 7.06 -11.56
N VAL A 59 8.88 7.96 -10.60
CA VAL A 59 9.65 9.21 -10.65
C VAL A 59 10.79 9.18 -9.64
N ILE A 60 11.81 10.02 -9.85
CA ILE A 60 12.89 10.23 -8.88
C ILE A 60 12.71 11.64 -8.30
N GLU A 61 12.36 11.73 -7.03
CA GLU A 61 12.19 12.99 -6.29
C GLU A 61 13.18 13.01 -5.13
N ASP A 62 13.98 14.09 -5.01
CA ASP A 62 15.01 14.22 -3.98
C ASP A 62 15.97 13.02 -3.89
N GLY A 63 16.25 12.38 -5.04
CA GLY A 63 17.08 11.20 -5.14
C GLY A 63 16.42 9.89 -4.71
N GLN A 64 15.15 9.92 -4.28
CA GLN A 64 14.36 8.75 -3.90
C GLN A 64 13.38 8.35 -5.00
N PRO A 65 13.26 7.05 -5.32
CA PRO A 65 12.23 6.58 -6.22
C PRO A 65 10.86 6.58 -5.55
N LYS A 66 9.87 7.14 -6.23
CA LYS A 66 8.46 7.11 -5.85
C LYS A 66 7.59 6.64 -7.00
N ILE A 67 6.48 5.98 -6.69
CA ILE A 67 5.43 5.65 -7.64
C ILE A 67 4.40 6.76 -7.63
N HIS A 68 4.19 7.44 -8.75
CA HIS A 68 3.06 8.34 -8.91
C HIS A 68 1.95 7.62 -9.65
N TYR A 69 0.71 7.68 -9.17
CA TYR A 69 -0.46 7.15 -9.89
C TYR A 69 -1.54 8.22 -10.09
N ASN A 70 -2.31 8.14 -11.18
CA ASN A 70 -3.43 9.05 -11.45
C ASN A 70 -4.76 8.28 -11.38
N PRO A 71 -5.60 8.50 -10.37
CA PRO A 71 -6.90 7.83 -10.22
C PRO A 71 -7.93 8.23 -11.30
N GLY A 72 -7.75 9.38 -11.96
CA GLY A 72 -8.61 9.87 -13.04
C GLY A 72 -8.30 9.28 -14.42
N VAL A 73 -7.13 8.66 -14.59
CA VAL A 73 -6.75 8.00 -15.86
C VAL A 73 -7.38 6.61 -15.96
N LEU A 74 -7.90 6.28 -17.16
CA LEU A 74 -8.57 5.02 -17.45
C LEU A 74 -9.65 4.66 -16.40
N PRO A 75 -10.70 5.49 -16.24
CA PRO A 75 -11.72 5.32 -15.21
C PRO A 75 -12.57 4.05 -15.36
N ARG A 76 -12.52 3.41 -16.54
CA ARG A 76 -13.18 2.11 -16.78
C ARG A 76 -12.52 0.95 -16.05
N LEU A 77 -11.29 1.13 -15.56
CA LEU A 77 -10.56 0.05 -14.91
C LEU A 77 -11.07 -0.19 -13.49
N THR A 78 -11.27 -1.46 -13.15
CA THR A 78 -11.55 -1.93 -11.81
C THR A 78 -10.35 -1.69 -10.90
N PHE A 79 -10.61 -1.78 -9.60
CA PHE A 79 -9.58 -1.71 -8.57
C PHE A 79 -8.47 -2.76 -8.79
N ALA A 80 -8.84 -4.00 -9.13
CA ALA A 80 -7.88 -5.09 -9.34
C ALA A 80 -6.95 -4.83 -10.54
N ALA A 81 -7.49 -4.31 -11.64
CA ALA A 81 -6.69 -3.96 -12.82
C ALA A 81 -5.73 -2.79 -12.56
N ARG A 82 -6.19 -1.77 -11.84
CA ARG A 82 -5.33 -0.65 -11.40
C ARG A 82 -4.20 -1.14 -10.51
N LEU A 83 -4.53 -1.94 -9.50
CA LEU A 83 -3.56 -2.49 -8.56
C LEU A 83 -2.52 -3.39 -9.26
N PHE A 84 -2.95 -4.18 -10.26
CA PHE A 84 -2.07 -4.93 -11.14
C PHE A 84 -1.09 -4.02 -11.89
N LEU A 85 -1.56 -2.94 -12.50
CA LEU A 85 -0.71 -2.00 -13.25
C LEU A 85 0.25 -1.23 -12.32
N TYR A 86 -0.17 -0.91 -11.10
CA TYR A 86 0.71 -0.28 -10.09
C TYR A 86 1.81 -1.26 -9.63
N SER A 87 1.44 -2.51 -9.40
CA SER A 87 2.37 -3.57 -9.03
C SER A 87 3.33 -3.93 -10.17
N HIS A 88 2.86 -3.88 -11.43
CA HIS A 88 3.70 -3.96 -12.62
C HIS A 88 4.77 -2.87 -12.63
N GLU A 89 4.38 -1.62 -12.37
CA GLU A 89 5.34 -0.50 -12.37
C GLU A 89 6.41 -0.67 -11.28
N CYS A 90 6.01 -1.13 -10.09
CA CYS A 90 6.93 -1.46 -9.02
C CYS A 90 7.95 -2.54 -9.43
N ALA A 91 7.47 -3.62 -10.04
CA ALA A 91 8.32 -4.70 -10.55
C ALA A 91 9.26 -4.21 -11.65
N ARG A 92 8.75 -3.38 -12.58
CA ARG A 92 9.52 -2.76 -13.67
C ARG A 92 10.67 -1.91 -13.13
N TYR A 93 10.44 -1.16 -12.04
CA TYR A 93 11.49 -0.43 -11.35
C TYR A 93 12.52 -1.35 -10.71
N GLY A 94 12.09 -2.35 -9.94
CA GLY A 94 12.99 -3.30 -9.25
C GLY A 94 13.93 -4.08 -10.20
N LEU A 95 13.45 -4.39 -11.40
CA LEU A 95 14.20 -5.06 -12.46
C LEU A 95 15.28 -4.16 -13.13
N GLY A 96 15.27 -2.84 -12.86
CA GLY A 96 16.23 -1.88 -13.43
C GLY A 96 15.61 -0.62 -14.03
N GLY A 97 14.30 -0.40 -13.83
CA GLY A 97 13.58 0.79 -14.25
C GLY A 97 13.48 0.97 -15.77
N PRO A 98 13.06 2.17 -16.22
CA PRO A 98 12.96 2.50 -17.64
C PRO A 98 14.29 2.32 -18.41
N ARG A 99 15.42 2.29 -17.68
CA ARG A 99 16.79 2.18 -18.22
C ARG A 99 17.15 0.79 -18.74
N ARG A 100 16.55 -0.29 -18.23
CA ARG A 100 16.93 -1.68 -18.59
C ARG A 100 16.09 -2.34 -19.68
N GLY A 101 15.13 -1.62 -20.26
CA GLY A 101 14.53 -2.00 -21.53
C GLY A 101 13.04 -1.71 -21.64
N MET A 102 12.68 -1.09 -22.77
CA MET A 102 11.30 -0.91 -23.21
C MET A 102 10.80 -2.12 -24.02
N SER A 103 11.38 -3.31 -23.82
CA SER A 103 11.02 -4.49 -24.61
C SER A 103 9.76 -5.16 -24.06
N ALA A 104 8.94 -5.74 -24.95
CA ALA A 104 7.75 -6.46 -24.55
C ALA A 104 8.07 -7.68 -23.67
N ALA A 105 9.25 -8.30 -23.84
CA ALA A 105 9.69 -9.40 -22.98
C ALA A 105 9.95 -8.95 -21.54
N TYR A 106 10.61 -7.80 -21.35
CA TYR A 106 10.84 -7.24 -20.02
C TYR A 106 9.53 -6.80 -19.36
N ALA A 107 8.62 -6.21 -20.13
CA ALA A 107 7.30 -5.84 -19.65
C ALA A 107 6.49 -7.07 -19.19
N ARG A 108 6.55 -8.19 -19.92
CA ARG A 108 5.94 -9.46 -19.49
C ARG A 108 6.57 -10.03 -18.22
N LEU A 109 7.88 -9.91 -18.05
CA LEU A 109 8.52 -10.30 -16.80
C LEU A 109 8.00 -9.46 -15.62
N ALA A 110 7.87 -8.15 -15.80
CA ALA A 110 7.29 -7.25 -14.80
C ALA A 110 5.81 -7.57 -14.53
N ASP A 111 5.01 -7.94 -15.54
CA ASP A 111 3.63 -8.42 -15.38
C ASP A 111 3.57 -9.61 -14.42
N CYS A 112 4.41 -10.62 -14.66
CA CYS A 112 4.41 -11.82 -13.84
C CYS A 112 4.91 -11.58 -12.42
N MET A 113 5.88 -10.67 -12.24
CA MET A 113 6.33 -10.29 -10.90
C MET A 113 5.26 -9.49 -10.14
N GLY A 114 4.61 -8.54 -10.81
CA GLY A 114 3.50 -7.78 -10.23
C GLY A 114 2.34 -8.70 -9.84
N LEU A 115 1.93 -9.60 -10.74
CA LEU A 115 0.88 -10.57 -10.46
C LEU A 115 1.20 -11.48 -9.28
N ASN A 116 2.41 -12.08 -9.26
CA ASN A 116 2.82 -12.97 -8.18
C ASN A 116 2.84 -12.26 -6.82
N THR A 117 3.13 -10.96 -6.78
CA THR A 117 3.05 -10.14 -5.55
C THR A 117 1.62 -10.05 -5.06
N LEU A 118 0.66 -9.78 -5.96
CA LEU A 118 -0.76 -9.66 -5.62
C LEU A 118 -1.39 -11.00 -5.20
N LEU A 119 -0.99 -12.09 -5.85
CA LEU A 119 -1.39 -13.44 -5.46
C LEU A 119 -0.84 -13.81 -4.08
N ALA A 120 0.40 -13.41 -3.77
CA ALA A 120 1.04 -13.72 -2.49
C ALA A 120 0.46 -12.91 -1.31
N SER A 121 -0.11 -11.73 -1.57
CA SER A 121 -0.77 -10.89 -0.57
C SER A 121 -2.29 -11.07 -0.51
N ASP A 122 -2.85 -12.03 -1.24
CA ASP A 122 -4.30 -12.28 -1.36
C ASP A 122 -5.11 -11.06 -1.86
N MET A 123 -4.44 -10.12 -2.55
CA MET A 123 -5.07 -8.93 -3.14
C MET A 123 -5.74 -9.24 -4.48
N VAL A 124 -5.35 -10.33 -5.12
CA VAL A 124 -6.00 -10.92 -6.30
C VAL A 124 -6.01 -12.43 -6.10
N LYS A 125 -7.10 -13.10 -6.48
CA LYS A 125 -7.20 -14.56 -6.42
C LYS A 125 -6.98 -15.19 -7.79
N ARG A 126 -6.59 -16.48 -7.81
CA ARG A 126 -6.32 -17.18 -9.07
C ARG A 126 -7.58 -17.37 -9.91
N GLU A 127 -8.71 -17.58 -9.26
CA GLU A 127 -10.02 -17.70 -9.90
C GLU A 127 -10.45 -16.41 -10.63
N ASP A 128 -9.95 -15.24 -10.22
CA ASP A 128 -10.30 -13.94 -10.79
C ASP A 128 -9.43 -13.55 -12.00
N LEU A 129 -8.36 -14.30 -12.28
CA LEU A 129 -7.40 -13.96 -13.35
C LEU A 129 -8.00 -13.85 -14.75
N PRO A 130 -8.96 -14.72 -15.17
CA PRO A 130 -9.60 -14.56 -16.47
C PRO A 130 -10.35 -13.23 -16.61
N ALA A 131 -11.05 -12.79 -15.55
CA ALA A 131 -11.76 -11.52 -15.54
C ALA A 131 -10.80 -10.33 -15.56
N LEU A 132 -9.75 -10.38 -14.73
CA LEU A 132 -8.68 -9.39 -14.72
C LEU A 132 -8.02 -9.26 -16.11
N GLN A 133 -7.65 -10.37 -16.74
CA GLN A 133 -7.00 -10.34 -18.06
C GLN A 133 -7.92 -9.79 -19.16
N ALA A 134 -9.21 -10.11 -19.12
CA ALA A 134 -10.17 -9.60 -20.10
C ALA A 134 -10.26 -8.05 -20.06
N GLU A 135 -10.06 -7.47 -18.89
CA GLU A 135 -10.09 -6.03 -18.68
C GLU A 135 -8.84 -5.31 -19.22
N LEU A 136 -7.70 -6.00 -19.20
CA LEU A 136 -6.38 -5.51 -19.64
C LEU A 136 -6.25 -5.51 -21.18
N SER A 137 -7.30 -5.09 -21.87
CA SER A 137 -7.33 -4.86 -23.31
C SER A 137 -7.38 -3.37 -23.57
N PHE A 138 -6.41 -2.85 -24.31
CA PHE A 138 -6.23 -1.41 -24.49
C PHE A 138 -6.11 -1.04 -25.97
N THR A 139 -6.70 0.09 -26.33
CA THR A 139 -6.50 0.71 -27.65
C THR A 139 -5.07 1.26 -27.78
N GLU A 140 -4.63 1.54 -29.01
CA GLU A 140 -3.32 2.17 -29.25
C GLU A 140 -3.14 3.49 -28.50
N GLN A 141 -4.21 4.27 -28.34
CA GLN A 141 -4.19 5.53 -27.61
C GLN A 141 -4.07 5.31 -26.10
N GLU A 142 -4.81 4.36 -25.54
CA GLU A 142 -4.73 4.03 -24.11
C GLU A 142 -3.35 3.49 -23.72
N TRP A 143 -2.66 2.78 -24.62
CA TRP A 143 -1.29 2.32 -24.38
C TRP A 143 -0.30 3.45 -24.10
N THR A 144 -0.55 4.67 -24.57
CA THR A 144 0.30 5.84 -24.27
C THR A 144 0.19 6.29 -22.80
N LEU A 145 -0.86 5.87 -22.10
CA LEU A 145 -1.14 6.19 -20.70
C LEU A 145 -0.55 5.13 -19.75
N LEU A 146 -0.02 4.04 -20.27
CA LEU A 146 0.41 2.87 -19.49
C LEU A 146 1.93 2.75 -19.40
N PRO A 147 2.45 2.08 -18.34
CA PRO A 147 3.87 1.77 -18.25
C PRO A 147 4.29 0.71 -19.27
N GLY A 148 5.38 1.01 -19.98
CA GLY A 148 6.02 0.08 -20.91
C GLY A 148 5.36 0.00 -22.30
N PRO A 149 5.88 -0.86 -23.18
CA PRO A 149 5.36 -1.00 -24.54
C PRO A 149 4.01 -1.76 -24.59
N PRO A 150 3.24 -1.58 -25.68
CA PRO A 150 2.09 -2.41 -26.00
C PRO A 150 2.44 -3.91 -26.04
N ARG A 151 1.58 -4.73 -25.44
CA ARG A 151 1.75 -6.20 -25.37
C ARG A 151 0.43 -6.90 -25.07
N ALA A 152 0.36 -8.18 -25.40
CA ALA A 152 -0.68 -9.05 -24.86
C ALA A 152 -0.33 -9.46 -23.42
N PHE A 153 -1.32 -9.45 -22.55
CA PHE A 153 -1.24 -9.99 -21.20
C PHE A 153 -1.57 -11.48 -21.22
N ASP A 154 -0.74 -12.28 -20.58
CA ASP A 154 -0.92 -13.72 -20.45
C ASP A 154 -0.67 -14.13 -18.99
N LEU A 155 -1.61 -13.72 -18.13
CA LEU A 155 -1.51 -13.85 -16.67
C LEU A 155 -1.55 -15.33 -16.23
N ALA A 156 -2.24 -16.18 -16.99
CA ALA A 156 -2.35 -17.60 -16.70
C ALA A 156 -1.02 -18.36 -16.87
N HIS A 157 -0.16 -17.90 -17.79
CA HIS A 157 1.16 -18.50 -18.03
C HIS A 157 2.28 -17.85 -17.24
N CYS A 158 1.97 -16.92 -16.33
CA CYS A 158 2.97 -16.43 -15.41
C CYS A 158 3.43 -17.57 -14.50
N PRO A 159 4.74 -17.90 -14.49
CA PRO A 159 5.24 -18.96 -13.62
C PRO A 159 4.92 -18.57 -12.19
N SER A 160 4.18 -19.42 -11.48
CA SER A 160 3.94 -19.19 -10.07
C SER A 160 5.28 -19.25 -9.38
N THR A 161 5.77 -18.12 -8.90
CA THR A 161 6.93 -18.07 -8.01
C THR A 161 6.49 -18.47 -6.60
N GLY A 162 5.73 -19.57 -6.50
CA GLY A 162 5.43 -20.24 -5.23
C GLY A 162 6.76 -20.63 -4.60
N GLY A 163 7.23 -19.80 -3.67
CA GLY A 163 8.51 -19.97 -2.96
C GLY A 163 9.74 -19.28 -3.56
N GLY A 164 9.61 -18.45 -4.62
CA GLY A 164 10.75 -17.84 -5.32
C GLY A 164 10.92 -16.33 -5.16
N ALA A 165 9.83 -15.56 -5.10
CA ALA A 165 9.87 -14.08 -5.03
C ALA A 165 9.87 -13.54 -3.58
N LEU A 166 9.52 -14.39 -2.61
CA LEU A 166 9.75 -14.17 -1.18
C LEU A 166 10.71 -15.25 -0.68
N ARG A 167 11.95 -15.23 -1.19
CA ARG A 167 13.07 -15.55 -0.29
C ARG A 167 13.21 -14.36 0.64
N LEU A 168 12.43 -14.34 1.72
CA LEU A 168 12.94 -13.77 2.95
C LEU A 168 14.28 -14.46 3.15
N PRO A 169 15.43 -13.77 3.16
CA PRO A 169 16.64 -14.47 3.51
C PRO A 169 16.48 -14.89 4.96
N PRO A 170 16.77 -16.16 5.25
CA PRO A 170 17.63 -16.30 6.39
C PRO A 170 18.81 -17.15 5.90
N ASP A 171 19.97 -16.52 5.77
CA ASP A 171 21.23 -17.24 5.54
C ASP A 171 21.61 -18.13 6.74
N ALA A 172 20.77 -18.16 7.78
CA ALA A 172 20.79 -19.10 8.90
C ALA A 172 19.35 -19.49 9.26
N PRO A 173 19.06 -20.73 9.69
CA PRO A 173 17.76 -21.05 10.28
C PRO A 173 17.41 -20.05 11.40
N PRO A 174 16.12 -19.71 11.61
CA PRO A 174 15.73 -18.80 12.67
C PRO A 174 16.28 -19.29 14.01
N SER A 175 16.91 -18.40 14.78
CA SER A 175 17.40 -18.73 16.12
C SER A 175 16.26 -19.26 16.99
N GLU A 176 16.57 -20.08 18.01
CA GLU A 176 15.57 -20.55 18.98
C GLU A 176 14.77 -19.39 19.61
N LYS A 177 15.41 -18.23 19.79
CA LYS A 177 14.78 -17.00 20.27
C LYS A 177 13.76 -16.44 19.28
N GLN A 178 14.03 -16.56 17.98
CA GLN A 178 13.11 -16.12 16.93
C GLN A 178 11.97 -17.12 16.74
N ILE A 179 12.24 -18.43 16.85
CA ILE A 179 11.22 -19.49 16.82
C ILE A 179 10.23 -19.27 17.99
N SER A 180 10.75 -19.15 19.21
CA SER A 180 9.92 -18.94 20.41
C SER A 180 9.10 -17.64 20.35
N TRP A 181 9.67 -16.55 19.83
CA TRP A 181 8.94 -15.31 19.62
C TRP A 181 7.81 -15.47 18.59
N ASN A 182 8.10 -16.10 17.44
CA ASN A 182 7.11 -16.35 16.39
C ASN A 182 5.94 -17.20 16.92
N ASP A 183 6.24 -18.26 17.67
CA ASP A 183 5.22 -19.15 18.24
C ASP A 183 4.36 -18.42 19.28
N CYS A 184 4.97 -17.56 20.10
CA CYS A 184 4.24 -16.72 21.06
C CYS A 184 3.26 -15.76 20.37
N VAL A 185 3.73 -15.03 19.35
CA VAL A 185 2.88 -14.07 18.64
C VAL A 185 1.78 -14.77 17.86
N ARG A 186 2.05 -15.95 17.28
CA ARG A 186 1.03 -16.78 16.61
C ARG A 186 -0.07 -17.19 17.58
N ALA A 187 0.28 -17.67 18.77
CA ALA A 187 -0.71 -18.02 19.79
C ALA A 187 -1.57 -16.81 20.24
N CYS A 188 -1.00 -15.60 20.26
CA CYS A 188 -1.78 -14.38 20.52
C CYS A 188 -2.74 -14.04 19.36
N ALA A 189 -2.29 -14.20 18.11
CA ALA A 189 -3.12 -13.97 16.92
C ALA A 189 -4.26 -14.98 16.80
N ASP A 190 -4.03 -16.25 17.12
CA ASP A 190 -5.06 -17.30 17.11
C ASP A 190 -6.18 -16.99 18.12
N ARG A 191 -5.82 -16.47 19.30
CA ARG A 191 -6.79 -16.01 20.32
C ARG A 191 -7.56 -14.78 19.86
N LEU A 192 -6.90 -13.84 19.19
CA LEU A 192 -7.56 -12.67 18.60
C LEU A 192 -8.59 -13.12 17.56
N TRP A 193 -8.20 -14.01 16.65
CA TRP A 193 -9.07 -14.54 15.61
C TRP A 193 -10.29 -15.27 16.21
N ALA A 194 -10.07 -16.16 17.18
CA ALA A 194 -11.17 -16.85 17.86
C ALA A 194 -12.11 -15.87 18.60
N CYS A 195 -11.56 -14.84 19.24
CA CYS A 195 -12.34 -13.79 19.90
C CYS A 195 -13.17 -12.99 18.90
N GLN A 196 -12.60 -12.64 17.74
CA GLN A 196 -13.30 -11.94 16.67
C GLN A 196 -14.45 -12.77 16.14
N GLN A 197 -14.21 -14.03 15.78
CA GLN A 197 -15.24 -14.94 15.26
C GLN A 197 -16.43 -15.13 16.21
N GLN A 198 -16.21 -15.02 17.52
CA GLN A 198 -17.25 -15.19 18.53
C GLN A 198 -18.01 -13.91 18.87
N ASN A 199 -17.35 -12.75 18.83
CA ASN A 199 -17.88 -11.53 19.45
C ASN A 199 -18.10 -10.39 18.44
N CYS A 200 -17.54 -10.47 17.23
CA CYS A 200 -17.44 -9.33 16.33
C CYS A 200 -17.09 -9.77 14.89
N GLY A 201 -18.01 -9.61 13.94
CA GLY A 201 -17.83 -9.99 12.54
C GLY A 201 -16.87 -9.12 11.72
N GLY A 202 -15.83 -8.55 12.34
CA GLY A 202 -14.90 -7.64 11.67
C GLY A 202 -13.66 -7.28 12.49
N THR A 203 -12.73 -6.56 11.86
CA THR A 203 -11.36 -6.27 12.36
C THR A 203 -11.29 -5.22 13.47
N ALA A 204 -12.35 -4.43 13.69
CA ALA A 204 -12.40 -3.33 14.65
C ALA A 204 -12.98 -3.72 16.02
N CYS A 205 -12.62 -4.90 16.53
CA CYS A 205 -13.18 -5.40 17.78
C CYS A 205 -12.33 -4.99 18.99
N GLU A 206 -12.63 -3.82 19.57
CA GLU A 206 -11.88 -3.22 20.68
C GLU A 206 -11.62 -4.21 21.83
N GLY A 207 -12.64 -4.95 22.29
CA GLY A 207 -12.48 -5.90 23.39
C GLY A 207 -11.59 -7.12 23.09
N CYS A 208 -11.39 -7.48 21.82
CA CYS A 208 -10.45 -8.52 21.42
C CYS A 208 -9.04 -7.95 21.22
N MET A 209 -8.94 -6.72 20.73
CA MET A 209 -7.68 -6.00 20.58
C MET A 209 -7.04 -5.68 21.95
N ASP A 210 -7.84 -5.28 22.93
CA ASP A 210 -7.40 -5.04 24.33
C ASP A 210 -6.75 -6.26 24.98
N LYS A 211 -7.11 -7.47 24.53
CA LYS A 211 -6.49 -8.73 24.99
C LYS A 211 -5.27 -9.11 24.14
N TYR A 212 -5.29 -8.78 22.85
CA TYR A 212 -4.19 -9.08 21.95
C TYR A 212 -2.93 -8.24 22.25
N HIS A 213 -3.08 -6.93 22.46
CA HIS A 213 -1.96 -6.03 22.71
C HIS A 213 -1.07 -6.46 23.90
N PRO A 214 -1.60 -6.73 25.10
CA PRO A 214 -0.79 -7.20 26.22
C PRO A 214 -0.23 -8.60 25.97
N CYS A 215 -0.94 -9.48 25.28
CA CYS A 215 -0.44 -10.82 24.91
C CYS A 215 0.81 -10.70 24.02
N LYS A 216 0.75 -9.89 22.97
CA LYS A 216 1.89 -9.64 22.08
C LYS A 216 3.05 -8.98 22.82
N ALA A 217 2.76 -8.02 23.70
CA ALA A 217 3.79 -7.35 24.50
C ALA A 217 4.54 -8.32 25.43
N ALA A 218 3.84 -9.33 25.98
CA ALA A 218 4.45 -10.38 26.80
C ALA A 218 5.41 -11.31 26.03
N CYS A 219 5.30 -11.39 24.70
CA CYS A 219 6.26 -12.11 23.86
C CYS A 219 7.64 -11.44 23.81
N GLY A 220 7.77 -10.20 24.29
CA GLY A 220 9.01 -9.43 24.28
C GLY A 220 9.34 -8.84 22.90
N PRO A 221 10.45 -8.09 22.79
CA PRO A 221 10.86 -7.46 21.54
C PRO A 221 11.25 -8.53 20.52
N ALA A 222 10.93 -8.28 19.24
CA ALA A 222 11.42 -9.11 18.14
C ALA A 222 12.94 -9.19 18.21
N ALA A 223 13.49 -10.40 18.10
CA ALA A 223 14.93 -10.62 18.14
C ALA A 223 15.59 -9.81 17.02
N LYS A 224 16.49 -8.89 17.37
CA LYS A 224 17.33 -8.18 16.38
C LYS A 224 18.24 -9.20 15.71
N ARG A 225 18.31 -9.18 14.38
CA ARG A 225 19.24 -10.01 13.61
C ARG A 225 20.66 -9.52 13.94
N VAL A 226 21.52 -10.41 14.41
CA VAL A 226 22.96 -10.13 14.50
C VAL A 226 23.49 -10.20 13.08
N GLU A 227 24.12 -9.12 12.62
CA GLU A 227 24.78 -8.99 11.31
C GLU A 227 25.97 -9.94 11.18
#